data_AF-A0A1S3Y5K4-F1
#
_entry.id   AF-A0A1S3Y5K4-F1
#
_cell.length_a   1.000
_cell.length_b   1.000
_cell.length_c   1.000
_cell.angle_alpha   90.00
_cell.angle_beta   90.00
_cell.angle_gamma   90.00
#
_symmetry.space_group_name_H-M   'P 1'
#
loop_
_entity.id
_entity.type
_entity.pdbx_description
1 polymer ?
#
loop_
_entity_poly.entity_id
_entity_poly.type
_entity_poly.pdbx_seq_one_letter_code
_entity_poly.pdbx_strand_id
1 'polypeptide(L)'
;MAAVSAAPNNSVTYYYIKIKQGTYNEYVQIESWKTNIVFIGEGMDKTIISGDKSYGAGIGTMYTATVGVNGQGFVAQGITFRNIAGPKMLQAVALRAEADFLTFYQCRFEGYQDTLYTKYGRQFYRDCDILGTIDFIC
;
A
#
# COMPACT_ATOMS: atom_id res chain seq x y z
N MET A 1 0.77 1.66 -12.40
CA MET A 1 2.23 1.48 -12.36
C MET A 1 2.75 0.54 -13.47
N ALA A 2 3.36 1.06 -14.54
CA ALA A 2 3.94 0.24 -15.62
C ALA A 2 5.10 -0.68 -15.15
N ALA A 3 5.83 -0.27 -14.10
CA ALA A 3 6.94 -1.03 -13.55
C ALA A 3 6.51 -2.39 -12.95
N VAL A 4 5.36 -2.44 -12.27
CA VAL A 4 4.82 -3.70 -11.71
C VAL A 4 4.44 -4.66 -12.83
N SER A 5 3.84 -4.16 -13.91
CA SER A 5 3.48 -4.98 -15.06
C SER A 5 4.70 -5.62 -15.72
N ALA A 6 5.81 -4.87 -15.83
CA ALA A 6 7.07 -5.32 -16.42
C ALA A 6 7.84 -6.34 -15.54
N ALA A 7 7.58 -6.40 -14.24
CA ALA A 7 8.19 -7.38 -13.36
C ALA A 7 7.79 -8.82 -13.74
N PRO A 8 8.66 -9.83 -13.59
CA PRO A 8 8.32 -11.21 -13.88
C PRO A 8 7.21 -11.73 -12.95
N ASN A 9 6.43 -12.69 -13.44
CA ASN A 9 5.43 -13.39 -12.63
C ASN A 9 6.10 -14.55 -11.89
N ASN A 10 5.63 -14.85 -10.66
CA ASN A 10 6.07 -15.97 -9.82
C ASN A 10 7.58 -16.03 -9.64
N SER A 11 8.22 -14.86 -9.54
CA SER A 11 9.66 -14.77 -9.30
C SER A 11 10.01 -15.41 -7.96
N VAL A 12 11.03 -16.27 -7.95
CA VAL A 12 11.61 -16.85 -6.73
C VAL A 12 12.68 -15.94 -6.11
N THR A 13 13.04 -14.86 -6.79
CA THR A 13 13.99 -13.84 -6.32
C THR A 13 13.32 -12.47 -6.25
N TYR A 14 13.91 -11.56 -5.47
CA TYR A 14 13.41 -10.19 -5.37
C TYR A 14 13.55 -9.40 -6.66
N TYR A 15 12.49 -8.68 -7.03
CA TYR A 15 12.49 -7.72 -8.13
C TYR A 15 12.32 -6.31 -7.59
N TYR A 16 13.37 -5.49 -7.72
CA TYR A 16 13.45 -4.16 -7.13
C TYR A 16 12.90 -3.10 -8.07
N ILE A 17 11.93 -2.32 -7.58
CA ILE A 17 11.36 -1.16 -8.23
C ILE A 17 11.74 0.06 -7.40
N LYS A 18 12.67 0.87 -7.93
CA LYS A 18 13.01 2.16 -7.35
C LYS A 18 11.98 3.20 -7.76
N ILE A 19 11.41 3.89 -6.78
CA ILE A 19 10.42 4.96 -6.97
C ILE A 19 11.07 6.26 -6.51
N LYS A 20 11.27 7.20 -7.44
CA LYS A 20 11.89 8.49 -7.11
C LYS A 20 10.96 9.32 -6.22
N GLN A 21 11.52 10.37 -5.61
CA GLN A 21 10.71 11.36 -4.90
C GLN A 21 9.63 11.95 -5.81
N GLY A 22 8.44 12.16 -5.26
CA GLY A 22 7.26 12.66 -5.96
C GLY A 22 5.97 12.13 -5.36
N THR A 23 4.87 12.75 -5.76
CA THR A 23 3.51 12.30 -5.45
C THR A 23 2.91 11.64 -6.70
N TYR A 24 2.54 10.38 -6.56
CA TYR A 24 1.97 9.54 -7.61
C TYR A 24 0.49 9.33 -7.32
N ASN A 25 -0.38 10.03 -8.06
CA ASN A 25 -1.83 9.90 -7.93
C ASN A 25 -2.31 8.72 -8.78
N GLU A 26 -2.12 7.51 -8.29
CA GLU A 26 -2.47 6.29 -9.00
C GLU A 26 -2.90 5.18 -8.04
N TYR A 27 -3.68 4.23 -8.57
CA TYR A 27 -4.08 3.02 -7.86
C TYR A 27 -3.17 1.86 -8.28
N VAL A 28 -2.57 1.17 -7.32
CA VAL A 28 -1.59 0.11 -7.57
C VAL A 28 -2.08 -1.20 -6.98
N GLN A 29 -2.09 -2.25 -7.80
CA GLN A 29 -2.42 -3.61 -7.36
C GLN A 29 -1.21 -4.52 -7.61
N ILE A 30 -0.68 -5.11 -6.54
CA ILE A 30 0.30 -6.19 -6.61
C ILE A 30 -0.47 -7.50 -6.60
N GLU A 31 -0.68 -8.05 -7.79
CA GLU A 31 -1.43 -9.30 -7.95
C GLU A 31 -0.73 -10.50 -7.30
N SER A 32 -1.48 -11.56 -7.01
CA SER A 32 -0.95 -12.75 -6.32
C SER A 32 0.20 -13.43 -7.07
N TRP A 33 0.20 -13.36 -8.40
CA TRP A 33 1.28 -13.87 -9.25
C TRP A 33 2.47 -12.91 -9.38
N LYS A 34 2.44 -11.71 -8.79
CA LYS A 34 3.58 -10.78 -8.72
C LYS A 34 4.30 -10.96 -7.38
N THR A 35 5.00 -12.08 -7.23
CA THR A 35 5.72 -12.43 -5.98
C THR A 35 7.05 -11.70 -5.86
N ASN A 36 7.51 -11.50 -4.62
CA ASN A 36 8.83 -10.93 -4.27
C ASN A 36 9.11 -9.55 -4.91
N ILE A 37 8.07 -8.74 -5.10
CA ILE A 37 8.23 -7.34 -5.52
C ILE A 37 8.76 -6.50 -4.35
N VAL A 38 9.77 -5.68 -4.61
CA VAL A 38 10.34 -4.75 -3.63
C VAL A 38 10.17 -3.32 -4.12
N PHE A 39 9.44 -2.50 -3.36
CA PHE A 39 9.36 -1.06 -3.57
C PHE A 39 10.39 -0.35 -2.70
N ILE A 40 11.27 0.43 -3.34
CA ILE A 40 12.24 1.28 -2.65
C ILE A 40 11.99 2.74 -3.04
N GLY A 41 11.47 3.53 -2.11
CA GLY A 41 11.32 4.97 -2.24
C GLY A 41 12.59 5.73 -1.83
N GLU A 42 12.59 7.05 -2.04
CA GLU A 42 13.69 7.94 -1.63
C GLU A 42 13.47 8.58 -0.24
N GLY A 43 12.48 8.06 0.51
CA GLY A 43 12.14 8.47 1.87
C GLY A 43 10.62 8.60 2.05
N MET A 44 10.09 8.20 3.22
CA MET A 44 8.65 8.25 3.48
C MET A 44 8.05 9.65 3.28
N ASP A 45 8.77 10.72 3.62
CA ASP A 45 8.30 12.10 3.42
C ASP A 45 8.40 12.61 1.96
N LYS A 46 9.04 11.82 1.07
CA LYS A 46 9.40 12.27 -0.28
C LYS A 46 8.72 11.47 -1.39
N THR A 47 8.48 10.18 -1.17
CA THR A 47 7.85 9.30 -2.17
C THR A 47 6.47 8.88 -1.67
N ILE A 48 5.43 9.32 -2.37
CA ILE A 48 4.03 9.19 -1.91
C ILE A 48 3.18 8.59 -3.04
N ILE A 49 2.49 7.49 -2.77
CA ILE A 49 1.41 6.98 -3.63
C ILE A 49 0.09 7.36 -2.98
N SER A 50 -0.75 8.11 -3.70
CA SER A 50 -1.95 8.74 -3.16
C SER A 50 -3.19 8.41 -3.99
N GLY A 51 -4.30 8.14 -3.30
CA GLY A 51 -5.63 7.96 -3.87
C GLY A 51 -6.71 8.57 -2.99
N ASP A 52 -7.97 8.45 -3.39
CA ASP A 52 -9.12 9.10 -2.75
C ASP A 52 -10.43 8.28 -2.83
N LYS A 53 -10.36 7.01 -3.24
CA LYS A 53 -11.52 6.09 -3.21
C LYS A 53 -12.00 5.88 -1.79
N SER A 54 -13.33 5.78 -1.65
CA SER A 54 -13.97 5.66 -0.34
C SER A 54 -15.36 5.02 -0.41
N TYR A 55 -15.81 4.47 0.71
CA TYR A 55 -17.15 3.92 0.85
C TYR A 55 -18.24 4.99 0.74
N GLY A 56 -17.98 6.19 1.27
CA GLY A 56 -18.88 7.34 1.11
C GLY A 56 -19.12 7.74 -0.35
N ALA A 57 -18.22 7.36 -1.27
CA ALA A 57 -18.40 7.52 -2.72
C ALA A 57 -19.08 6.32 -3.40
N GLY A 58 -19.61 5.35 -2.63
CA GLY A 58 -20.29 4.15 -3.15
C GLY A 58 -19.36 3.00 -3.52
N ILE A 59 -18.07 3.07 -3.18
CA ILE A 59 -17.08 2.02 -3.48
C ILE A 59 -16.94 1.10 -2.26
N GLY A 60 -17.27 -0.19 -2.39
CA GLY A 60 -17.12 -1.14 -1.29
C GLY A 60 -15.70 -1.12 -0.70
N THR A 61 -15.57 -1.14 0.63
CA THR A 61 -14.32 -0.87 1.38
C THR A 61 -13.11 -1.63 0.84
N MET A 62 -13.27 -2.90 0.48
CA MET A 62 -12.21 -3.75 -0.10
C MET A 62 -11.56 -3.15 -1.37
N TYR A 63 -12.31 -2.37 -2.14
CA TYR A 63 -11.90 -1.77 -3.40
C TYR A 63 -11.46 -0.30 -3.25
N THR A 64 -11.45 0.23 -2.03
CA THR A 64 -11.02 1.62 -1.74
C THR A 64 -9.51 1.78 -1.61
N ALA A 65 -8.77 0.67 -1.51
CA ALA A 65 -7.33 0.68 -1.33
C ALA A 65 -6.60 1.48 -2.41
N THR A 66 -5.79 2.44 -2.00
CA THR A 66 -4.85 3.14 -2.90
C THR A 66 -3.79 2.16 -3.42
N VAL A 67 -3.24 1.34 -2.52
CA VAL A 67 -2.39 0.20 -2.87
C VAL A 67 -2.94 -1.09 -2.29
N GLY A 68 -3.18 -2.10 -3.14
CA GLY A 68 -3.55 -3.44 -2.73
C GLY A 68 -2.42 -4.44 -2.97
N VAL A 69 -2.05 -5.20 -1.94
CA VAL A 69 -0.94 -6.15 -1.98
C VAL A 69 -1.46 -7.57 -1.77
N ASN A 70 -1.41 -8.38 -2.82
CA ASN A 70 -1.77 -9.79 -2.82
C ASN A 70 -0.57 -10.72 -3.15
N GLY A 71 0.56 -10.15 -3.59
CA GLY A 71 1.77 -10.90 -3.93
C GLY A 71 2.60 -11.27 -2.69
N GLN A 72 2.87 -12.57 -2.51
CA GLN A 72 3.71 -13.08 -1.42
C GLN A 72 5.12 -12.49 -1.45
N GLY A 73 5.68 -12.19 -0.27
CA GLY A 73 7.05 -11.69 -0.14
C GLY A 73 7.22 -10.23 -0.57
N PHE A 74 6.13 -9.48 -0.71
CA PHE A 74 6.20 -8.05 -1.01
C PHE A 74 6.94 -7.29 0.09
N VAL A 75 7.83 -6.39 -0.33
CA VAL A 75 8.58 -5.51 0.56
C VAL A 75 8.37 -4.06 0.13
N ALA A 76 8.16 -3.16 1.08
CA ALA A 76 8.21 -1.73 0.84
C ALA A 76 9.16 -1.06 1.83
N GLN A 77 9.97 -0.13 1.33
CA GLN A 77 10.84 0.71 2.13
C GLN A 77 10.85 2.17 1.68
N GLY A 78 10.80 3.09 2.66
CA GLY A 78 11.02 4.50 2.40
C GLY A 78 9.93 5.16 1.55
N ILE A 79 8.66 4.79 1.77
CA ILE A 79 7.52 5.22 0.95
C ILE A 79 6.27 5.48 1.80
N THR A 80 5.45 6.44 1.37
CA THR A 80 4.12 6.71 1.93
C THR A 80 3.01 6.14 1.06
N PHE A 81 2.06 5.45 1.68
CA PHE A 81 0.78 5.06 1.11
C PHE A 81 -0.31 5.93 1.71
N ARG A 82 -1.07 6.64 0.89
CA ARG A 82 -2.01 7.68 1.34
C ARG A 82 -3.39 7.54 0.71
N ASN A 83 -4.43 7.70 1.52
CA ASN A 83 -5.79 7.96 1.04
C ASN A 83 -6.29 9.32 1.56
N ILE A 84 -6.59 10.26 0.66
CA ILE A 84 -6.99 11.64 0.99
C ILE A 84 -8.51 11.88 0.96
N ALA A 85 -9.34 10.83 0.93
CA ALA A 85 -10.79 10.98 0.83
C ALA A 85 -11.38 11.89 1.93
N GLY A 86 -10.83 11.84 3.15
CA GLY A 86 -11.26 12.67 4.27
C GLY A 86 -12.21 11.96 5.24
N PRO A 87 -12.40 12.51 6.45
CA PRO A 87 -13.12 11.83 7.54
C PRO A 87 -14.62 11.70 7.29
N LYS A 88 -15.19 12.54 6.41
CA LYS A 88 -16.61 12.49 6.04
C LYS A 88 -16.92 11.41 5.00
N MET A 89 -15.89 10.83 4.39
CA MET A 89 -16.03 9.85 3.31
C MET A 89 -16.11 8.40 3.82
N LEU A 90 -16.21 8.20 5.14
CA LEU A 90 -16.26 6.88 5.76
C LEU A 90 -15.00 6.06 5.43
N GLN A 91 -15.13 4.75 5.26
CA GLN A 91 -14.00 3.83 5.04
C GLN A 91 -13.21 4.19 3.78
N ALA A 92 -11.89 4.38 3.90
CA ALA A 92 -11.01 4.78 2.81
C ALA A 92 -9.59 4.24 3.03
N VAL A 93 -9.27 3.11 2.40
CA VAL A 93 -8.04 2.37 2.66
C VAL A 93 -6.84 2.99 1.93
N ALA A 94 -5.75 3.24 2.65
CA ALA A 94 -4.47 3.65 2.06
C ALA A 94 -3.69 2.43 1.54
N LEU A 95 -3.56 1.39 2.35
CA LEU A 95 -2.97 0.13 1.93
C LEU A 95 -3.78 -1.09 2.43
N ARG A 96 -4.06 -2.03 1.53
CA ARG A 96 -4.59 -3.36 1.86
C ARG A 96 -3.49 -4.40 1.71
N ALA A 97 -3.25 -5.18 2.76
CA ALA A 97 -2.24 -6.21 2.83
C ALA A 97 -2.89 -7.60 2.97
N GLU A 98 -2.75 -8.44 1.95
CA GLU A 98 -3.40 -9.75 1.85
C GLU A 98 -2.46 -10.80 1.23
N ALA A 99 -1.38 -11.13 1.94
CA ALA A 99 -0.44 -12.17 1.55
C ALA A 99 0.51 -12.52 2.70
N ASP A 100 1.27 -13.60 2.53
CA ASP A 100 2.30 -14.01 3.47
C ASP A 100 3.64 -13.31 3.23
N PHE A 101 4.39 -13.13 4.31
CA PHE A 101 5.75 -12.59 4.33
C PHE A 101 5.86 -11.15 3.82
N LEU A 102 4.86 -10.32 4.13
CA LEU A 102 4.91 -8.90 3.78
C LEU A 102 5.76 -8.12 4.77
N THR A 103 6.64 -7.26 4.25
CA THR A 103 7.54 -6.45 5.08
C THR A 103 7.42 -4.98 4.70
N PHE A 104 7.21 -4.13 5.71
CA PHE A 104 7.19 -2.69 5.56
C PHE A 104 8.21 -2.10 6.53
N TYR A 105 9.19 -1.36 5.98
CA TYR A 105 10.26 -0.76 6.76
C TYR A 105 10.43 0.73 6.44
N GLN A 106 10.37 1.62 7.41
CA GLN A 106 10.43 3.06 7.13
C GLN A 106 9.35 3.49 6.12
N CYS A 107 8.13 2.98 6.30
CA CYS A 107 6.96 3.36 5.51
C CYS A 107 6.02 4.23 6.33
N ARG A 108 5.21 5.04 5.65
CA ARG A 108 4.11 5.76 6.28
C ARG A 108 2.77 5.40 5.64
N PHE A 109 1.73 5.29 6.46
CA PHE A 109 0.37 4.99 6.04
C PHE A 109 -0.52 6.12 6.52
N GLU A 110 -1.17 6.82 5.60
CA GLU A 110 -1.92 8.04 5.90
C GLU A 110 -3.37 7.92 5.43
N GLY A 111 -4.32 8.11 6.34
CA GLY A 111 -5.73 8.13 6.02
C GLY A 111 -6.57 8.64 7.18
N TYR A 112 -7.84 8.25 7.18
CA TYR A 112 -8.78 8.53 8.26
C TYR A 112 -9.35 7.19 8.76
N GLN A 113 -10.52 6.80 8.30
CA GLN A 113 -11.12 5.51 8.64
C GLN A 113 -10.57 4.38 7.77
N ASP A 114 -10.21 3.24 8.38
CA ASP A 114 -9.70 2.02 7.73
C ASP A 114 -8.36 2.21 6.98
N THR A 115 -7.45 3.05 7.51
CA THR A 115 -6.21 3.44 6.83
C THR A 115 -5.35 2.25 6.36
N LEU A 116 -5.04 1.30 7.25
CA LEU A 116 -4.24 0.11 6.96
C LEU A 116 -5.08 -1.14 7.18
N TYR A 117 -5.39 -1.86 6.10
CA TYR A 117 -6.19 -3.08 6.15
C TYR A 117 -5.29 -4.32 6.09
N THR A 118 -4.97 -4.87 7.25
CA THR A 118 -4.09 -6.04 7.51
C THR A 118 -4.80 -7.39 7.31
N LYS A 119 -5.51 -7.53 6.19
CA LYS A 119 -6.51 -8.58 5.95
C LYS A 119 -6.06 -10.03 6.17
N TYR A 120 -4.88 -10.44 5.67
CA TYR A 120 -4.44 -11.84 5.77
C TYR A 120 -2.93 -12.01 5.66
N GLY A 121 -2.43 -13.06 6.32
CA GLY A 121 -1.06 -13.56 6.22
C GLY A 121 -0.11 -12.96 7.26
N ARG A 122 1.13 -13.43 7.26
CA ARG A 122 2.19 -12.94 8.15
C ARG A 122 2.77 -11.65 7.59
N GLN A 123 2.71 -10.59 8.40
CA GLN A 123 3.11 -9.25 8.01
C GLN A 123 3.99 -8.64 9.11
N PHE A 124 5.01 -7.90 8.71
CA PHE A 124 5.94 -7.24 9.63
C PHE A 124 6.08 -5.76 9.28
N TYR A 125 5.89 -4.89 10.27
CA TYR A 125 5.95 -3.44 10.15
C TYR A 125 7.00 -2.94 11.14
N ARG A 126 8.03 -2.23 10.64
CA ARG A 126 9.13 -1.73 11.48
C ARG A 126 9.49 -0.30 11.10
N ASP A 127 9.66 0.54 12.11
CA ASP A 127 10.00 1.96 11.95
C ASP A 127 9.02 2.68 11.00
N CYS A 128 7.74 2.31 11.09
CA CYS A 128 6.66 2.85 10.27
C CYS A 128 5.77 3.81 11.05
N ASP A 129 5.23 4.81 10.36
CA ASP A 129 4.21 5.71 10.88
C ASP A 129 2.84 5.31 10.34
N ILE A 130 1.84 5.11 11.20
CA ILE A 130 0.48 4.78 10.78
C ILE A 130 -0.46 5.84 11.37
N LEU A 131 -1.09 6.63 10.51
CA LEU A 131 -1.94 7.76 10.87
C LEU A 131 -3.38 7.52 10.39
N GLY A 132 -4.33 7.58 11.31
CA GLY A 132 -5.76 7.55 11.00
C GLY A 132 -6.64 7.90 12.19
N THR A 133 -7.95 7.69 12.06
CA THR A 133 -8.95 8.08 13.06
C THR A 133 -9.73 6.90 13.64
N ILE A 134 -10.53 6.21 12.81
CA ILE A 134 -11.40 5.10 13.21
C ILE A 134 -10.87 3.81 12.57
N ASP A 135 -10.68 2.75 13.35
CA ASP A 135 -10.26 1.43 12.87
C ASP A 135 -9.08 1.49 11.88
N PHE A 136 -8.13 2.40 12.15
CA PHE A 136 -7.09 2.74 11.19
C PHE A 136 -6.04 1.64 10.98
N ILE A 137 -6.08 0.60 11.82
CA ILE A 137 -5.47 -0.71 11.60
C ILE A 137 -6.60 -1.74 11.77
N CYS A 138 -6.96 -2.43 10.68
CA CYS A 138 -8.08 -3.38 10.64
C CYS A 138 -7.73 -4.73 10.01
#